data_AF-A0A1G7RU58-F1
#
_entry.id   AF-A0A1G7RU58-F1
#
_cell.length_a   1.000
_cell.length_b   1.000
_cell.length_c   1.000
_cell.angle_alpha   90.00
_cell.angle_beta   90.00
_cell.angle_gamma   90.00
#
_symmetry.space_group_name_H-M   'P 1'
#
loop_
_entity.id
_entity.type
_entity.pdbx_description
1 polymer ?
#
loop_
_entity_poly.entity_id
_entity_poly.type
_entity_poly.pdbx_seq_one_letter_code
_entity_poly.pdbx_strand_id
1 'polypeptide(L)'
;MGSAIRAEQTNLLALNAAIEAARAGEQGRGFAVVADEVRALAHRTQTSTQEIEQMIGGILKGAEQATKAMSESCTQADGTLTIAHEAGTALSLIAKAINEINEMNLMIATASEQQAQVARSVDGNLMSIRDLSIQSATGAHQTAAASAELSRLAVDMSRLVGMFSI
;
A
#
# COMPACT_ATOMS: atom_id res chain seq x y z
N MET A 1 1.16 -54.49 12.88
CA MET A 1 1.38 -55.81 12.21
C MET A 1 1.98 -56.91 13.12
N GLY A 2 3.17 -56.75 13.71
CA GLY A 2 3.79 -57.83 14.51
C GLY A 2 3.11 -58.19 15.83
N SER A 3 2.35 -57.27 16.43
CA SER A 3 1.58 -57.51 17.67
C SER A 3 0.22 -58.18 17.42
N ALA A 4 -0.47 -57.83 16.33
CA ALA A 4 -1.73 -58.46 15.92
C ALA A 4 -1.53 -59.94 15.54
N ILE A 5 -0.45 -60.26 14.80
CA ILE A 5 -0.07 -61.64 14.46
C ILE A 5 0.25 -62.45 15.72
N ARG A 6 0.89 -61.83 16.73
CA ARG A 6 1.14 -62.48 18.02
C ARG A 6 -0.15 -62.77 18.76
N ALA A 7 -1.07 -61.81 18.85
CA ALA A 7 -2.37 -62.01 19.49
C ALA A 7 -3.18 -63.12 18.79
N GLU A 8 -3.16 -63.17 17.46
CA GLU A 8 -3.84 -64.21 16.68
C GLU A 8 -3.21 -65.60 16.85
N GLN A 9 -1.87 -65.69 16.87
CA GLN A 9 -1.16 -66.93 17.24
C GLN A 9 -1.45 -67.37 18.67
N THR A 10 -1.52 -66.44 19.63
CA THR A 10 -1.87 -66.74 21.02
C THR A 10 -3.33 -67.22 21.14
N ASN A 11 -4.25 -66.64 20.35
CA ASN A 11 -5.64 -67.07 20.26
C ASN A 11 -5.78 -68.48 19.66
N LEU A 12 -5.02 -68.80 18.60
CA LEU A 12 -4.95 -70.14 18.01
C LEU A 12 -4.34 -71.18 18.96
N LEU A 13 -3.28 -70.82 19.68
CA LEU A 13 -2.68 -71.68 20.70
C LEU A 13 -3.63 -71.95 21.87
N ALA A 14 -4.35 -70.92 22.33
CA ALA A 14 -5.34 -71.04 23.38
C ALA A 14 -6.54 -71.92 22.96
N LEU A 15 -6.97 -71.81 21.70
CA LEU A 15 -7.99 -72.70 21.13
C LEU A 15 -7.55 -74.17 21.13
N ASN A 16 -6.32 -74.46 20.70
CA ASN A 16 -5.78 -75.81 20.73
C ASN A 16 -5.67 -76.36 22.17
N ALA A 17 -5.28 -75.51 23.13
CA ALA A 17 -5.24 -75.89 24.54
C ALA A 17 -6.64 -76.18 25.13
N ALA A 18 -7.66 -75.41 24.74
CA ALA A 18 -9.05 -75.64 25.15
C ALA A 18 -9.61 -76.96 24.57
N ILE A 19 -9.28 -77.28 23.32
CA ILE A 19 -9.66 -78.54 22.66
C ILE A 19 -9.04 -79.73 23.41
N GLU A 20 -7.75 -79.66 23.74
CA GLU A 20 -7.06 -80.77 24.41
C GLU A 20 -7.49 -80.91 25.89
N ALA A 21 -7.82 -79.80 26.54
CA ALA A 21 -8.40 -79.80 27.89
C ALA A 21 -9.80 -80.46 27.93
N ALA A 22 -10.65 -80.20 26.92
CA ALA A 22 -11.95 -80.88 26.79
C ALA A 22 -11.80 -82.40 26.57
N ARG A 23 -10.74 -82.80 25.85
CA ARG A 23 -10.41 -84.21 25.58
C ARG A 23 -9.96 -84.98 26.83
N ALA A 24 -9.40 -84.29 27.83
CA ALA A 24 -8.97 -84.87 29.10
C ALA A 24 -10.10 -85.02 30.15
N GLY A 25 -11.33 -84.57 29.85
CA GLY A 25 -12.48 -84.70 30.75
C GLY A 25 -12.30 -83.94 32.08
N GLU A 26 -12.70 -84.55 33.21
CA GLU A 26 -12.63 -83.91 34.54
C GLU A 26 -11.21 -83.46 34.94
N GLN A 27 -10.17 -84.16 34.48
CA GLN A 27 -8.77 -83.79 34.79
C GLN A 27 -8.30 -82.54 34.03
N GLY A 28 -8.97 -82.16 32.93
CA GLY A 28 -8.64 -81.01 32.10
C GLY A 28 -9.35 -79.70 32.48
N ARG A 29 -10.30 -79.73 33.42
CA ARG A 29 -11.14 -78.56 33.76
C ARG A 29 -10.35 -77.31 34.13
N GLY A 30 -9.28 -77.45 34.91
CA GLY A 30 -8.42 -76.32 35.28
C GLY A 30 -7.68 -75.72 34.08
N PHE A 31 -7.22 -76.55 33.15
CA PHE A 31 -6.57 -76.10 31.90
C PHE A 31 -7.55 -75.45 30.92
N ALA A 32 -8.81 -75.93 30.87
CA ALA A 32 -9.85 -75.33 30.04
C ALA A 32 -10.15 -73.87 30.43
N VAL A 33 -10.26 -73.60 31.75
CA VAL A 33 -10.48 -72.23 32.25
C VAL A 33 -9.31 -71.30 31.91
N VAL A 34 -8.07 -71.78 32.06
CA VAL A 34 -6.88 -71.00 31.72
C VAL A 34 -6.81 -70.74 30.20
N ALA A 35 -7.17 -71.72 29.38
CA ALA A 35 -7.21 -71.57 27.93
C ALA A 35 -8.24 -70.53 27.47
N ASP A 36 -9.44 -70.53 28.05
CA ASP A 36 -10.47 -69.53 27.77
C ASP A 36 -10.04 -68.11 28.21
N GLU A 37 -9.37 -67.97 29.36
CA GLU A 37 -8.87 -66.68 29.84
C GLU A 37 -7.75 -66.13 28.94
N VAL A 38 -6.82 -66.99 28.50
CA VAL A 38 -5.76 -66.61 27.54
C VAL A 38 -6.37 -66.20 26.20
N ARG A 39 -7.41 -66.90 25.74
CA ARG A 39 -8.14 -66.57 24.51
C ARG A 39 -8.85 -65.21 24.62
N ALA A 40 -9.55 -64.96 25.73
CA ALA A 40 -10.19 -63.68 25.99
C ALA A 40 -9.17 -62.52 26.07
N LEU A 41 -8.01 -62.75 26.69
CA LEU A 41 -6.92 -61.78 26.78
C LEU A 41 -6.29 -61.50 25.39
N ALA A 42 -6.08 -62.53 24.58
CA ALA A 42 -5.57 -62.41 23.22
C ALA A 42 -6.52 -61.57 22.35
N HIS A 43 -7.84 -61.83 22.43
CA HIS A 43 -8.86 -61.03 21.74
C HIS A 43 -8.85 -59.56 22.20
N ARG A 44 -8.87 -59.29 23.52
CA ARG A 44 -8.80 -57.92 24.06
C ARG A 44 -7.53 -57.19 23.60
N THR A 45 -6.40 -57.89 23.54
CA THR A 45 -5.12 -57.34 23.06
C THR A 45 -5.18 -56.98 21.58
N GLN A 46 -5.80 -57.84 20.75
CA GLN A 46 -5.99 -57.58 19.33
C GLN A 46 -6.88 -56.35 19.10
N THR A 47 -8.03 -56.27 19.78
CA THR A 47 -8.93 -55.11 19.68
C THR A 47 -8.23 -53.82 20.10
N SER A 48 -7.54 -53.82 21.24
CA SER A 48 -6.81 -52.63 21.72
C SER A 48 -5.71 -52.21 20.76
N THR A 49 -5.00 -53.17 20.15
CA THR A 49 -3.98 -52.89 19.13
C THR A 49 -4.59 -52.21 17.91
N GLN A 50 -5.77 -52.66 17.47
CA GLN A 50 -6.46 -52.10 16.32
C GLN A 50 -7.00 -50.68 16.59
N GLU A 51 -7.50 -50.42 17.79
CA GLU A 51 -7.87 -49.08 18.25
C GLU A 51 -6.65 -48.14 18.28
N ILE A 52 -5.50 -48.62 18.76
CA ILE A 52 -4.24 -47.85 18.75
C ILE A 52 -3.79 -47.57 17.31
N GLU A 53 -3.84 -48.55 16.40
CA GLU A 53 -3.50 -48.33 14.99
C GLU A 53 -4.41 -47.27 14.34
N GLN A 54 -5.71 -47.26 14.66
CA GLN A 54 -6.63 -46.22 14.19
C GLN A 54 -6.32 -44.85 14.78
N MET A 55 -6.06 -44.76 16.09
CA MET A 55 -5.68 -43.50 16.75
C MET A 55 -4.39 -42.93 16.17
N ILE A 56 -3.36 -43.77 15.98
CA ILE A 56 -2.09 -43.37 15.36
C ILE A 56 -2.32 -42.89 13.92
N GLY A 57 -3.15 -43.59 13.14
CA GLY A 57 -3.52 -43.16 11.80
C GLY A 57 -4.19 -41.79 11.77
N GLY A 58 -5.08 -41.52 12.74
CA GLY A 58 -5.71 -40.21 12.91
C GLY A 58 -4.70 -39.12 13.26
N ILE A 59 -3.79 -39.40 14.20
CA ILE A 59 -2.73 -38.45 14.61
C ILE A 59 -1.79 -38.14 13.43
N LEU A 60 -1.35 -39.16 12.68
CA LEU A 60 -0.48 -38.97 11.51
C LEU A 60 -1.14 -38.10 10.45
N LYS A 61 -2.42 -38.37 10.14
CA LYS A 61 -3.19 -37.55 9.19
C LYS A 61 -3.36 -36.11 9.69
N GLY A 62 -3.63 -35.92 10.97
CA GLY A 62 -3.75 -34.59 11.58
C GLY A 62 -2.42 -33.82 11.52
N ALA A 63 -1.31 -34.48 11.79
CA ALA A 63 0.02 -33.89 11.69
C ALA A 63 0.35 -33.46 10.25
N GLU A 64 0.03 -34.30 9.26
CA GLU A 64 0.23 -33.98 7.84
C GLU A 64 -0.62 -32.79 7.36
N GLN A 65 -1.86 -32.69 7.86
CA GLN A 65 -2.71 -31.52 7.60
C GLN A 65 -2.15 -30.24 8.24
N ALA A 66 -1.66 -30.33 9.48
CA ALA A 66 -1.08 -29.20 10.18
C ALA A 66 0.20 -28.69 9.49
N THR A 67 1.08 -29.59 9.03
CA THR A 67 2.29 -29.19 8.30
C THR A 67 1.95 -28.55 6.96
N LYS A 68 0.95 -29.07 6.24
CA LYS A 68 0.46 -28.46 5.00
C LYS A 68 -0.10 -27.06 5.22
N ALA A 69 -0.97 -26.88 6.21
CA ALA A 69 -1.55 -25.58 6.54
C ALA A 69 -0.46 -24.57 6.97
N MET A 70 0.56 -25.03 7.70
CA MET A 70 1.71 -24.20 8.07
C MET A 70 2.53 -23.78 6.84
N SER A 71 2.74 -24.67 5.87
CA SER A 71 3.43 -24.35 4.62
C SER A 71 2.67 -23.33 3.77
N GLU A 72 1.34 -23.47 3.69
CA GLU A 72 0.47 -22.52 2.99
C GLU A 72 0.51 -21.15 3.68
N SER A 73 0.43 -21.13 5.02
CA SER A 73 0.53 -19.90 5.81
C SER A 73 1.88 -19.20 5.62
N CYS A 74 2.98 -19.96 5.53
CA CYS A 74 4.31 -19.40 5.26
C CYS A 74 4.36 -18.72 3.89
N THR A 75 3.84 -19.39 2.86
CA THR A 75 3.75 -18.83 1.49
C THR A 75 2.93 -17.54 1.48
N GLN A 76 1.81 -17.50 2.20
CA GLN A 76 0.95 -16.33 2.25
C GLN A 76 1.58 -15.17 3.04
N ALA A 77 2.34 -15.47 4.09
CA ALA A 77 3.13 -14.47 4.82
C ALA A 77 4.21 -13.84 3.93
N ASP A 78 4.89 -14.62 3.10
CA ASP A 78 5.89 -14.13 2.14
C ASP A 78 5.27 -13.21 1.07
N GLY A 79 4.11 -13.59 0.54
CA GLY A 79 3.34 -12.72 -0.35
C GLY A 79 2.91 -11.41 0.32
N THR A 80 2.48 -11.48 1.59
CA THR A 80 2.10 -10.29 2.37
C THR A 80 3.29 -9.36 2.60
N LEU A 81 4.48 -9.93 2.87
CA LEU A 81 5.71 -9.16 3.03
C LEU A 81 6.10 -8.42 1.74
N THR A 82 5.94 -9.09 0.60
CA THR A 82 6.21 -8.50 -0.73
C THR A 82 5.29 -7.29 -0.97
N ILE A 83 3.98 -7.45 -0.77
CA ILE A 83 3.02 -6.36 -0.94
C ILE A 83 3.30 -5.20 0.02
N ALA A 84 3.66 -5.49 1.28
CA ALA A 84 4.02 -4.46 2.25
C ALA A 84 5.25 -3.66 1.81
N HIS A 85 6.24 -4.32 1.21
CA HIS A 85 7.43 -3.66 0.68
C HIS A 85 7.12 -2.77 -0.53
N GLU A 86 6.28 -3.24 -1.45
CA GLU A 86 5.80 -2.44 -2.59
C GLU A 86 5.02 -1.21 -2.12
N ALA A 87 4.12 -1.37 -1.14
CA ALA A 87 3.39 -0.26 -0.53
C ALA A 87 4.33 0.75 0.13
N GLY A 88 5.35 0.28 0.85
CA GLY A 88 6.38 1.14 1.44
C GLY A 88 7.15 1.95 0.40
N THR A 89 7.48 1.32 -0.73
CA THR A 89 8.16 1.97 -1.85
C THR A 89 7.27 3.05 -2.49
N ALA A 90 5.99 2.74 -2.71
CA ALA A 90 5.01 3.70 -3.23
C ALA A 90 4.83 4.91 -2.31
N LEU A 91 4.74 4.69 -0.99
CA LEU A 91 4.66 5.77 0.00
C LEU A 91 5.92 6.64 0.01
N SER A 92 7.11 6.05 -0.16
CA SER A 92 8.35 6.82 -0.27
C SER A 92 8.37 7.72 -1.52
N LEU A 93 7.82 7.25 -2.64
CA LEU A 93 7.70 8.06 -3.87
C LEU A 93 6.71 9.21 -3.67
N ILE A 94 5.57 8.94 -3.04
CA ILE A 94 4.58 9.97 -2.70
C ILE A 94 5.22 11.05 -1.80
N ALA A 95 5.97 10.64 -0.77
CA ALA A 95 6.65 11.58 0.13
C ALA A 95 7.67 12.47 -0.61
N LYS A 96 8.42 11.92 -1.57
CA LYS A 96 9.32 12.72 -2.42
C LYS A 96 8.57 13.73 -3.28
N ALA A 97 7.50 13.29 -3.96
CA ALA A 97 6.69 14.18 -4.78
C ALA A 97 6.07 15.34 -3.98
N ILE A 98 5.62 15.08 -2.74
CA ILE A 98 5.11 16.12 -1.84
C ILE A 98 6.20 17.14 -1.50
N ASN A 99 7.44 16.70 -1.25
CA ASN A 99 8.55 17.62 -0.99
C ASN A 99 8.86 18.50 -2.20
N GLU A 100 8.87 17.94 -3.41
CA GLU A 100 9.04 18.70 -4.65
C GLU A 100 7.92 19.74 -4.85
N ILE A 101 6.67 19.38 -4.56
CA ILE A 101 5.53 20.32 -4.61
C ILE A 101 5.71 21.46 -3.62
N ASN A 102 6.19 21.17 -2.40
CA ASN A 102 6.43 22.21 -1.39
C ASN A 102 7.54 23.19 -1.83
N GLU A 103 8.62 22.68 -2.41
CA GLU A 103 9.68 23.52 -2.97
C GLU A 103 9.15 24.40 -4.11
N MET A 104 8.31 23.83 -4.98
CA MET A 104 7.68 24.56 -6.07
C MET A 104 6.74 25.67 -5.57
N ASN A 105 5.96 25.40 -4.52
CA ASN A 105 5.12 26.40 -3.88
C ASN A 105 5.92 27.58 -3.32
N LEU A 106 7.10 27.31 -2.75
CA LEU A 106 7.99 28.37 -2.24
C LEU A 106 8.55 29.23 -3.38
N MET A 107 8.90 28.62 -4.52
CA MET A 107 9.28 29.35 -5.73
C MET A 107 8.13 30.20 -6.28
N ILE A 108 6.90 29.64 -6.34
CA ILE A 108 5.71 30.37 -6.78
C ILE A 108 5.43 31.57 -5.88
N ALA A 109 5.52 31.40 -4.55
CA ALA A 109 5.34 32.50 -3.60
C ALA A 109 6.35 33.63 -3.85
N THR A 110 7.62 33.27 -4.04
CA THR A 110 8.69 34.24 -4.35
C THR A 110 8.44 34.95 -5.68
N ALA A 111 8.07 34.21 -6.73
CA ALA A 111 7.75 34.78 -8.04
C ALA A 111 6.53 35.71 -7.97
N SER A 112 5.52 35.37 -7.15
CA SER A 112 4.33 36.20 -6.94
C SER A 112 4.68 37.53 -6.25
N GLU A 113 5.59 37.50 -5.27
CA GLU A 113 6.07 38.72 -4.61
C GLU A 113 6.84 39.63 -5.57
N GLN A 114 7.70 39.05 -6.41
CA GLN A 114 8.39 39.77 -7.48
C GLN A 114 7.42 40.37 -8.49
N GLN A 115 6.40 39.62 -8.92
CA GLN A 115 5.35 40.13 -9.82
C GLN A 115 4.59 41.30 -9.20
N ALA A 116 4.25 41.23 -7.91
CA ALA A 116 3.59 42.33 -7.21
C ALA A 116 4.46 43.60 -7.16
N GLN A 117 5.78 43.44 -7.00
CA GLN A 117 6.72 44.55 -7.08
C GLN A 117 6.79 45.17 -8.47
N VAL A 118 6.87 44.34 -9.52
CA VAL A 118 6.85 44.80 -10.91
C VAL A 118 5.56 45.54 -11.22
N ALA A 119 4.41 45.03 -10.79
CA ALA A 119 3.11 45.68 -10.98
C ALA A 119 3.07 47.08 -10.35
N ARG A 120 3.59 47.25 -9.12
CA ARG A 120 3.72 48.58 -8.48
C ARG A 120 4.63 49.52 -9.26
N SER A 121 5.72 49.03 -9.82
CA SER A 121 6.60 49.84 -10.66
C SER A 121 5.91 50.28 -11.96
N VAL A 122 5.12 49.40 -12.57
CA VAL A 122 4.34 49.73 -13.77
C VAL A 122 3.30 50.80 -13.46
N ASP A 123 2.60 50.70 -12.33
CA ASP A 123 1.64 51.71 -11.88
C ASP A 123 2.29 53.10 -11.73
N GLY A 124 3.45 53.18 -11.08
CA GLY A 124 4.21 54.43 -10.96
C GLY A 124 4.68 55.01 -12.31
N ASN A 125 5.08 54.15 -13.25
CA ASN A 125 5.43 54.57 -14.61
C ASN A 125 4.22 55.13 -15.35
N LEU A 126 3.03 54.54 -15.19
CA LEU A 126 1.80 55.04 -15.78
C LEU A 126 1.40 56.41 -15.23
N MET A 127 1.55 56.63 -13.92
CA MET A 127 1.36 57.96 -13.33
C MET A 127 2.31 59.00 -13.95
N SER A 128 3.58 58.65 -14.10
CA SER A 128 4.59 59.54 -14.70
C SER A 128 4.28 59.88 -16.17
N ILE A 129 3.84 58.89 -16.96
CA ILE A 129 3.41 59.10 -18.36
C ILE A 129 2.19 60.01 -18.42
N ARG A 130 1.23 59.84 -17.50
CA ARG A 130 0.04 60.69 -17.42
C ARG A 130 0.43 62.15 -17.14
N ASP A 131 1.29 62.39 -16.17
CA ASP A 131 1.74 63.74 -15.81
C ASP A 131 2.50 64.40 -16.97
N LEU A 132 3.38 63.66 -17.64
CA LEU A 132 4.08 64.13 -18.84
C LEU A 132 3.10 64.47 -19.98
N SER A 133 2.04 63.68 -20.14
CA SER A 133 1.00 63.94 -21.15
C SER A 133 0.24 65.23 -20.86
N ILE A 134 -0.08 65.51 -19.59
CA ILE A 134 -0.71 66.78 -19.15
C ILE A 134 0.23 67.96 -19.41
N GLN A 135 1.52 67.81 -19.09
CA GLN A 135 2.52 68.85 -19.33
C GLN A 135 2.69 69.13 -20.84
N SER A 136 2.73 68.08 -21.66
CA SER A 136 2.81 68.19 -23.11
C SER A 136 1.61 68.91 -23.71
N ALA A 137 0.39 68.55 -23.28
CA ALA A 137 -0.84 69.24 -23.70
C ALA A 137 -0.83 70.73 -23.31
N THR A 138 -0.37 71.04 -22.11
CA THR A 138 -0.20 72.44 -21.65
C THR A 138 0.80 73.19 -22.51
N GLY A 139 1.96 72.61 -22.80
CA GLY A 139 2.98 73.20 -23.67
C GLY A 139 2.49 73.41 -25.11
N ALA A 140 1.69 72.48 -25.64
CA ALA A 140 1.05 72.63 -26.95
C ALA A 140 0.07 73.81 -26.97
N HIS A 141 -0.76 73.98 -25.93
CA HIS A 141 -1.63 75.14 -25.80
C HIS A 141 -0.87 76.47 -25.74
N GLN A 142 0.22 76.52 -24.97
CA GLN A 142 1.09 77.71 -24.91
C GLN A 142 1.74 78.02 -26.27
N THR A 143 2.21 76.99 -26.97
CA THR A 143 2.79 77.12 -28.30
C THR A 143 1.76 77.66 -29.30
N ALA A 144 0.55 77.11 -29.30
CA ALA A 144 -0.53 77.58 -30.16
C ALA A 144 -0.90 79.05 -29.89
N ALA A 145 -0.97 79.46 -28.62
CA ALA A 145 -1.23 80.84 -28.24
C ALA A 145 -0.11 81.79 -28.72
N ALA A 146 1.15 81.40 -28.54
CA ALA A 146 2.30 82.17 -29.02
C ALA A 146 2.32 82.29 -30.56
N SER A 147 2.00 81.22 -31.28
CA SER A 147 1.87 81.25 -32.75
C SER A 147 0.75 82.18 -33.22
N ALA A 148 -0.39 82.21 -32.52
CA ALA A 148 -1.49 83.14 -32.83
C ALA A 148 -1.08 84.60 -32.64
N GLU A 149 -0.37 84.91 -31.55
CA GLU A 149 0.16 86.25 -31.30
C GLU A 149 1.23 86.67 -32.33
N LEU A 150 2.15 85.76 -32.69
CA LEU A 150 3.13 86.00 -33.75
C LEU A 150 2.44 86.26 -35.09
N SER A 151 1.38 85.52 -35.43
CA SER A 151 0.60 85.74 -36.64
C SER A 151 -0.06 87.12 -36.63
N ARG A 152 -0.65 87.54 -35.51
CA ARG A 152 -1.23 88.87 -35.34
C ARG A 152 -0.18 89.97 -35.53
N LEU A 153 0.97 89.86 -34.88
CA LEU A 153 2.06 90.81 -35.00
C LEU A 153 2.59 90.92 -36.43
N ALA A 154 2.72 89.78 -37.13
CA ALA A 154 3.14 89.76 -38.53
C ALA A 154 2.15 90.52 -39.45
N VAL A 155 0.84 90.35 -39.23
CA VAL A 155 -0.20 91.10 -39.95
C VAL A 155 -0.10 92.60 -39.66
N ASP A 156 0.09 92.99 -38.41
CA ASP A 156 0.24 94.40 -38.03
C ASP A 156 1.50 95.04 -38.63
N MET A 157 2.63 94.33 -38.63
CA MET A 157 3.85 94.81 -39.29
C MET A 157 3.65 94.96 -40.80
N SER A 158 2.99 93.99 -41.46
CA SER A 158 2.67 94.08 -42.89
C SER A 158 1.81 95.31 -43.21
N ARG A 159 0.81 95.59 -42.37
CA ARG A 159 -0.04 96.78 -42.48
C ARG A 159 0.76 98.08 -42.34
N LEU A 160 1.65 98.15 -41.34
CA LEU A 160 2.51 99.33 -41.13
C LEU A 160 3.43 99.57 -42.32
N VAL A 161 4.09 98.54 -42.85
CA VAL A 161 4.95 98.66 -44.03
C VAL A 161 4.15 99.12 -45.25
N GLY A 162 2.93 98.62 -45.43
CA GLY A 162 2.03 99.08 -46.50
C GLY A 162 1.67 100.57 -46.42
N MET A 163 1.54 101.13 -45.21
CA MET A 163 1.29 102.57 -45.03
C MET A 163 2.48 103.47 -45.43
N PHE A 164 3.72 102.95 -45.35
CA PHE A 164 4.93 103.68 -45.74
C PHE A 164 5.31 103.47 -47.22
N SER A 165 4.57 102.62 -47.96
CA SER A 165 4.81 102.27 -49.36
C SER A 165 4.02 103.16 -50.36
N ILE A 166 3.89 104.45 -50.07
CA ILE A 166 3.30 105.47 -50.97
C ILE A 166 4.40 106.45 -51.39
#